data_AF-A0A7W7Q0K5-F1
#
_entry.id   AF-A0A7W7Q0K5-F1
#
_cell.length_a   1.000
_cell.length_b   1.000
_cell.length_c   1.000
_cell.angle_alpha   90.00
_cell.angle_beta   90.00
_cell.angle_gamma   90.00
#
_symmetry.space_group_name_H-M   'P 1'
#
loop_
_entity.id
_entity.type
_entity.pdbx_description
1 polymer ?
#
loop_
_entity_poly.entity_id
_entity_poly.type
_entity_poly.pdbx_seq_one_letter_code
_entity_poly.pdbx_strand_id
1 'polypeptide(L)'
;MGGTHRERRPGALCRDDVVWLAPEPDRPFRAMTGAVWRAFPDHPPYGGEFDDIVPHLTVGHADLPAMRATAAELARRLPVRALVDRVQVMEGTDAPDSWRTTAELSLRGPAPGPRPPG
;
A
#
# COMPACT_ATOMS: atom_id res chain seq x y z
N MET A 1 21.06 -23.79 6.33
CA MET A 1 21.67 -23.13 5.16
C MET A 1 20.93 -21.84 4.93
N GLY A 2 21.59 -20.71 5.18
CA GLY A 2 20.98 -19.39 5.22
C GLY A 2 20.52 -18.94 3.83
N GLY A 3 19.20 -18.83 3.66
CA GLY A 3 18.61 -18.13 2.54
C GLY A 3 18.94 -16.65 2.66
N THR A 4 19.69 -16.13 1.71
CA THR A 4 19.98 -14.71 1.56
C THR A 4 18.65 -13.94 1.53
N HIS A 5 18.40 -13.10 2.54
CA HIS A 5 17.35 -12.10 2.51
C HIS A 5 17.67 -11.15 1.36
N ARG A 6 17.10 -11.40 0.17
CA ARG A 6 17.29 -10.54 -0.99
C ARG A 6 16.55 -9.25 -0.68
N GLU A 7 17.31 -8.25 -0.26
CA GLU A 7 16.83 -6.89 -0.07
C GLU A 7 16.07 -6.48 -1.33
N ARG A 8 14.74 -6.31 -1.20
CA ARG A 8 13.88 -5.92 -2.32
C ARG A 8 14.35 -4.54 -2.74
N ARG A 9 14.91 -4.42 -3.94
CA ARG A 9 15.30 -3.12 -4.48
C ARG A 9 14.06 -2.22 -4.58
N PRO A 10 14.09 -0.98 -4.08
CA PRO A 10 13.02 -0.02 -4.33
C PRO A 10 12.88 0.17 -5.85
N GLY A 11 11.66 0.12 -6.36
CA GLY A 11 11.45 0.21 -7.80
C GLY A 11 10.02 0.01 -8.25
N ALA A 12 9.77 0.40 -9.50
CA ALA A 12 8.59 -0.04 -10.23
C ALA A 12 8.76 -1.52 -10.56
N LEU A 13 7.80 -2.34 -10.13
CA LEU A 13 7.75 -3.77 -10.36
C LEU A 13 6.63 -4.06 -11.34
N CYS A 14 6.85 -5.04 -12.21
CA CYS A 14 5.85 -5.52 -13.14
C CYS A 14 5.82 -7.05 -13.07
N ARG A 15 4.62 -7.60 -12.89
CA ARG A 15 4.32 -9.02 -13.03
C ARG A 15 3.01 -9.11 -13.78
N ASP A 16 3.02 -9.93 -14.82
CA ASP A 16 1.87 -10.14 -15.70
C ASP A 16 1.35 -8.82 -16.30
N ASP A 17 0.09 -8.51 -16.07
CA ASP A 17 -0.64 -7.36 -16.60
C ASP A 17 -0.65 -6.14 -15.67
N VAL A 18 0.09 -6.16 -14.56
CA VAL A 18 0.09 -5.06 -13.57
C VAL A 18 1.49 -4.48 -13.35
N VAL A 19 1.56 -3.15 -13.25
CA VAL A 19 2.74 -2.41 -12.77
C VAL A 19 2.41 -1.67 -11.47
N TRP A 20 3.31 -1.78 -10.48
CA TRP A 20 3.13 -1.16 -9.17
C TRP A 20 4.43 -0.61 -8.58
N LEU A 21 4.30 0.29 -7.61
CA LEU A 21 5.40 0.84 -6.81
C LEU A 21 5.37 0.24 -5.40
N ALA A 22 6.53 -0.20 -4.91
CA ALA A 22 6.70 -0.58 -3.51
C ALA A 22 7.07 0.65 -2.66
N PRO A 23 6.39 0.89 -1.52
CA PRO A 23 6.77 1.96 -0.60
C PRO A 23 8.07 1.60 0.16
N GLU A 24 8.87 2.61 0.48
CA GLU A 24 10.03 2.48 1.36
C GLU A 24 10.02 3.64 2.38
N PRO A 25 9.94 3.35 3.70
CA PRO A 25 9.83 2.02 4.32
C PRO A 25 8.43 1.41 4.18
N ASP A 26 8.34 0.10 3.97
CA ASP A 26 7.07 -0.64 3.88
C ASP A 26 6.47 -1.02 5.25
N ARG A 27 7.30 -1.07 6.29
CA ARG A 27 6.94 -1.51 7.65
C ARG A 27 5.71 -0.82 8.23
N PRO A 28 5.51 0.51 8.11
CA PRO A 28 4.32 1.17 8.64
C PRO A 28 3.02 0.64 8.01
N PHE A 29 3.00 0.38 6.71
CA PHE A 29 1.84 -0.15 6.01
C PHE A 29 1.53 -1.58 6.44
N ARG A 30 2.55 -2.45 6.52
CA ARG A 30 2.41 -3.82 7.04
C ARG A 30 1.86 -3.82 8.47
N ALA A 31 2.32 -2.90 9.31
CA ALA A 31 1.85 -2.76 10.69
C ALA A 31 0.37 -2.35 10.77
N MET A 32 -0.07 -1.43 9.90
CA MET A 32 -1.48 -1.04 9.81
C MET A 32 -2.37 -2.22 9.37
N THR A 33 -2.00 -2.93 8.31
CA THR A 33 -2.74 -4.14 7.87
C THR A 33 -2.83 -5.17 9.00
N GLY A 34 -1.71 -5.44 9.68
CA GLY A 34 -1.71 -6.35 10.82
C GLY A 34 -2.55 -5.86 12.00
N ALA A 35 -2.66 -4.56 12.23
CA ALA A 35 -3.52 -4.00 13.28
C ALA A 35 -5.01 -4.20 12.96
N VAL A 36 -5.41 -4.00 11.70
CA VAL A 36 -6.77 -4.28 11.25
C VAL A 36 -7.10 -5.77 11.42
N TRP A 37 -6.22 -6.66 10.96
CA TRP A 37 -6.46 -8.09 11.11
C TRP A 37 -6.56 -8.53 12.58
N ARG A 38 -5.72 -8.00 13.47
CA ARG A 38 -5.83 -8.28 14.92
C ARG A 38 -7.15 -7.82 15.53
N ALA A 39 -7.74 -6.74 15.03
CA ALA A 39 -9.04 -6.24 15.51
C ALA A 39 -10.22 -7.08 14.99
N PHE A 40 -10.05 -7.76 13.86
CA PHE A 40 -11.07 -8.58 13.19
C PHE A 40 -10.49 -9.96 12.83
N PRO A 41 -10.20 -10.82 13.83
CA PRO A 41 -9.46 -12.06 13.61
C PRO A 41 -10.17 -13.04 12.67
N ASP A 42 -11.51 -13.03 12.64
CA ASP A 42 -12.34 -13.88 11.80
C ASP A 42 -12.41 -13.43 10.32
N HIS A 43 -11.79 -12.28 10.01
CA HIS A 43 -11.77 -11.67 8.67
C HIS A 43 -10.33 -11.46 8.20
N PRO A 44 -9.56 -12.53 7.93
CA PRO A 44 -8.21 -12.40 7.40
C PRO A 44 -8.21 -11.68 6.04
N PRO A 45 -7.18 -10.87 5.74
CA PRO A 45 -7.03 -10.24 4.42
C PRO A 45 -7.15 -11.28 3.30
N TYR A 46 -7.99 -10.98 2.30
CA TYR A 46 -8.25 -11.88 1.17
C TYR A 46 -8.68 -13.30 1.59
N GLY A 47 -9.38 -13.45 2.72
CA GLY A 47 -9.81 -14.76 3.22
C GLY A 47 -8.65 -15.67 3.64
N GLY A 48 -7.43 -15.14 3.81
CA GLY A 48 -6.24 -15.92 4.14
C GLY A 48 -5.59 -16.63 2.95
N GLU A 49 -5.93 -16.24 1.72
CA GLU A 49 -5.36 -16.85 0.49
C GLU A 49 -3.84 -16.64 0.36
N PHE A 50 -3.31 -15.55 0.91
CA PHE A 50 -1.90 -15.18 0.75
C PHE A 50 -1.15 -15.20 2.09
N ASP A 51 0.03 -15.83 2.08
CA ASP A 51 0.91 -15.91 3.25
C ASP A 51 1.56 -14.57 3.62
N ASP A 52 1.79 -13.69 2.63
CA ASP A 52 2.36 -12.34 2.84
C ASP A 52 1.51 -11.29 2.13
N ILE A 53 1.19 -10.21 2.84
CA ILE A 53 0.48 -9.06 2.30
C ILE A 53 1.51 -7.97 1.99
N VAL A 54 1.69 -7.70 0.70
CA VAL A 54 2.69 -6.75 0.22
C VAL A 54 2.02 -5.41 -0.12
N PRO A 55 2.26 -4.34 0.67
CA PRO A 55 1.73 -3.02 0.35
C PRO A 55 2.34 -2.50 -0.95
N HIS A 56 1.50 -1.98 -1.83
CA HIS A 56 1.92 -1.44 -3.11
C HIS A 56 0.96 -0.37 -3.60
N LEU A 57 1.42 0.47 -4.53
CA LEU A 57 0.59 1.37 -5.31
C LEU A 57 0.56 0.88 -6.75
N THR A 58 -0.57 0.32 -7.17
CA THR A 58 -0.81 -0.01 -8.59
C THR A 58 -0.83 1.27 -9.40
N VAL A 59 -0.04 1.33 -10.48
CA VAL A 59 0.06 2.48 -11.38
C VAL A 59 -0.65 2.21 -12.70
N GLY A 60 -0.71 0.95 -13.13
CA GLY A 60 -1.40 0.56 -14.36
C GLY A 60 -1.70 -0.93 -14.40
N HIS A 61 -2.71 -1.26 -15.19
CA HIS A 61 -3.12 -2.61 -15.54
C HIS A 61 -3.38 -2.64 -17.05
N ALA A 62 -2.55 -3.36 -17.82
CA ALA A 62 -2.67 -3.50 -19.28
C ALA A 62 -1.83 -4.69 -19.77
N ASP A 63 -1.69 -4.86 -21.10
CA ASP A 63 -0.85 -5.93 -21.62
C ASP A 63 0.62 -5.87 -21.12
N LEU A 64 1.26 -7.05 -21.06
CA LEU A 64 2.60 -7.20 -20.51
C LEU A 64 3.65 -6.32 -21.22
N PRO A 65 3.69 -6.20 -22.57
CA PRO A 65 4.61 -5.29 -23.25
C PRO A 65 4.47 -3.83 -22.79
N ALA A 66 3.24 -3.33 -22.70
CA ALA A 66 2.97 -1.97 -22.22
C ALA A 66 3.41 -1.81 -20.75
N MET A 67 3.09 -2.76 -19.88
CA MET A 67 3.46 -2.68 -18.46
C MET A 67 4.98 -2.75 -18.23
N ARG A 68 5.72 -3.52 -19.04
CA ARG A 68 7.20 -3.52 -19.00
C ARG A 68 7.77 -2.17 -19.42
N ALA A 69 7.24 -1.55 -20.49
CA ALA A 69 7.68 -0.24 -20.92
C ALA A 69 7.40 0.83 -19.85
N THR A 70 6.20 0.80 -19.25
CA THR A 70 5.82 1.68 -18.14
C THR A 70 6.72 1.50 -16.93
N ALA A 71 7.03 0.26 -16.53
CA ALA A 71 7.93 0.00 -15.40
C ALA A 71 9.34 0.58 -15.64
N ALA A 72 9.88 0.39 -16.86
CA ALA A 72 11.18 0.95 -17.24
C ALA A 72 11.18 2.49 -17.22
N GLU A 73 10.07 3.11 -17.60
CA GLU A 73 9.91 4.56 -17.52
C GLU A 73 9.81 5.08 -16.09
N LEU A 74 8.96 4.46 -15.27
CA LEU A 74 8.81 4.81 -13.86
C LEU A 74 10.13 4.67 -13.10
N ALA A 75 10.92 3.63 -13.38
CA ALA A 75 12.21 3.42 -12.74
C ALA A 75 13.17 4.61 -12.91
N ARG A 76 13.08 5.35 -14.03
CA ARG A 76 13.90 6.55 -14.27
C ARG A 76 13.40 7.80 -13.53
N ARG A 77 12.17 7.77 -13.02
CA ARG A 77 11.49 8.90 -12.36
C ARG A 77 11.42 8.73 -10.84
N LEU A 78 11.77 7.56 -10.32
CA LEU A 78 11.82 7.30 -8.88
C LEU A 78 13.08 7.94 -8.24
N PRO A 79 13.02 8.34 -6.95
CA PRO A 79 11.92 8.11 -6.02
C PRO A 79 10.81 9.17 -6.07
N VAL A 80 9.55 8.74 -5.86
CA VAL A 80 8.46 9.64 -5.45
C VAL A 80 8.40 9.66 -3.93
N ARG A 81 8.38 10.85 -3.35
CA ARG A 81 8.25 11.05 -1.90
C ARG A 81 6.86 11.60 -1.60
N ALA A 82 6.16 10.96 -0.68
CA ALA A 82 4.84 11.37 -0.24
C ALA A 82 4.72 11.26 1.28
N LEU A 83 4.01 12.21 1.90
CA LEU A 83 3.58 12.11 3.29
C LEU A 83 2.19 11.50 3.31
N VAL A 84 2.05 10.34 3.96
CA VAL A 84 0.75 9.70 4.20
C VAL A 84 0.28 10.09 5.59
N ASP A 85 -0.84 10.80 5.66
CA ASP A 85 -1.36 11.34 6.91
C ASP A 85 -2.79 10.91 7.24
N ARG A 86 -3.42 10.12 6.37
CA ARG A 86 -4.77 9.60 6.53
C ARG A 86 -4.89 8.19 5.96
N VAL A 87 -5.84 7.42 6.52
CA VAL A 87 -6.28 6.11 6.03
C VAL A 87 -7.76 6.21 5.71
N GLN A 88 -8.19 5.61 4.60
CA GLN A 88 -9.60 5.51 4.23
C GLN A 88 -10.04 4.05 4.29
N VAL A 89 -11.24 3.83 4.83
CA VAL A 89 -11.96 2.56 4.69
C VAL A 89 -12.87 2.72 3.49
N MET A 90 -12.76 1.79 2.55
CA MET A 90 -13.49 1.84 1.28
C MET A 90 -14.21 0.51 1.07
N GLU A 91 -15.39 0.58 0.45
CA GLU A 91 -16.15 -0.57 -0.01
C GLU A 91 -16.42 -0.43 -1.51
N GLY A 92 -16.49 -1.55 -2.23
CA GLY A 92 -16.68 -1.56 -3.67
C GLY A 92 -16.72 -2.97 -4.22
N THR A 93 -16.85 -3.07 -5.54
CA THR A 93 -16.79 -4.33 -6.30
C THR A 93 -15.77 -4.17 -7.43
N ASP A 94 -15.63 -5.18 -8.28
CA ASP A 94 -14.78 -5.07 -9.47
C ASP A 94 -15.42 -4.23 -10.60
N ALA A 95 -16.66 -3.75 -10.40
CA ALA A 95 -17.29 -2.84 -11.35
C ALA A 95 -16.59 -1.46 -11.36
N PRO A 96 -16.45 -0.83 -12.53
CA PRO A 96 -15.96 0.55 -12.65
C PRO A 96 -16.75 1.50 -11.75
N ASP A 97 -16.05 2.48 -11.16
CA ASP A 97 -16.61 3.54 -10.32
C ASP A 97 -17.46 3.07 -9.12
N SER A 98 -17.28 1.82 -8.68
CA SER A 98 -18.07 1.24 -7.57
C SER A 98 -17.51 1.54 -6.18
N TRP A 99 -16.30 2.08 -6.09
CA TRP A 99 -15.62 2.34 -4.82
C TRP A 99 -16.18 3.56 -4.11
N ARG A 100 -16.47 3.40 -2.81
CA ARG A 100 -16.95 4.45 -1.93
C ARG A 100 -16.18 4.45 -0.61
N THR A 101 -15.76 5.63 -0.16
CA THR A 101 -15.19 5.81 1.17
C THR A 101 -16.28 5.78 2.23
N THR A 102 -16.15 4.91 3.23
CA THR A 102 -17.10 4.74 4.34
C THR A 102 -16.60 5.35 5.64
N ALA A 103 -15.28 5.45 5.82
CA ALA A 103 -14.67 6.12 6.96
C ALA A 103 -13.28 6.67 6.59
N GLU A 104 -12.81 7.65 7.36
CA GLU A 104 -11.45 8.19 7.26
C GLU A 104 -10.85 8.30 8.66
N LEU A 105 -9.58 7.94 8.80
CA LEU A 105 -8.81 8.00 10.04
C LEU A 105 -7.57 8.86 9.83
N SER A 106 -7.37 9.86 10.69
CA SER A 106 -6.13 10.64 10.72
C SER A 106 -4.99 9.80 11.31
N LEU A 107 -3.84 9.78 10.63
CA LEU A 107 -2.58 9.26 11.16
C LEU A 107 -1.77 10.31 11.90
N ARG A 108 -2.17 11.59 11.81
CA ARG A 108 -1.63 12.63 12.68
C ARG A 108 -2.20 12.40 14.08
N GLY A 109 -1.33 12.51 15.09
CA GLY A 109 -1.78 12.52 16.50
C GLY A 109 -2.81 13.62 16.74
N PRO A 110 -3.58 13.56 17.85
CA PRO A 110 -4.50 14.63 18.19
C PRO A 110 -3.76 15.96 18.18
N ALA A 111 -4.40 17.01 17.67
CA ALA A 111 -3.84 18.37 17.78
C ALA A 111 -3.47 18.60 19.24
N PRO A 112 -2.29 19.18 19.55
CA PRO A 112 -1.94 19.49 20.93
C PRO A 112 -3.08 20.31 21.54
N GLY A 113 -3.57 19.87 22.70
CA GLY A 113 -4.59 20.60 23.45
C GLY A 113 -4.10 22.03 23.75
N PRO A 114 -5.01 22.97 24.01
CA PRO A 114 -4.63 24.34 24.35
C PRO A 114 -3.62 24.34 25.50
N ARG A 115 -2.51 25.05 25.31
CA ARG A 115 -1.48 25.22 26.34
C ARG A 115 -2.11 25.99 27.51
N PRO A 116 -2.01 25.53 28.77
CA PRO A 116 -2.53 26.30 29.89
C PRO A 116 -1.82 27.66 29.98
N PRO A 117 -2.50 28.74 30.42
CA PRO A 117 -1.84 30.00 30.69
C PRO A 117 -0.78 29.80 31.78
N GLY A 118 0.38 30.41 31.59
CA GLY A 118 1.51 30.39 32.53
C GLY A 118 1.32 31.35 33.69
#